data_AF-A0A6N9D3W3-F1
#
_entry.id   AF-A0A6N9D3W3-F1
#
_cell.length_a   1.000
_cell.length_b   1.000
_cell.length_c   1.000
_cell.angle_alpha   90.00
_cell.angle_beta   90.00
_cell.angle_gamma   90.00
#
_symmetry.space_group_name_H-M   'P 1'
#
loop_
_entity.id
_entity.type
_entity.pdbx_description
1 polymer ?
#
loop_
_entity_poly.entity_id
_entity_poly.type
_entity_poly.pdbx_seq_one_letter_code
_entity_poly.pdbx_strand_id
1 'polypeptide(L)' 'MNLQEVRARGGKRYVFTDQKDDFPHDDNVTIIEVPPVHSLLSPIVYTVPLQLLAYHVASLKGTDIDQPRNIAKSVTVE' A
#
# COMPACT_ATOMS: atom_id res chain seq x y z
N MET A 1 1.81 14.28 -6.73
CA MET A 1 1.48 14.88 -5.42
C MET A 1 2.70 14.68 -4.54
N ASN A 2 3.33 15.77 -4.10
CA ASN A 2 4.61 15.74 -3.38
C ASN A 2 4.37 15.36 -1.89
N LEU A 3 5.27 14.58 -1.28
CA LEU A 3 5.19 14.21 0.13
C LEU A 3 5.13 15.44 1.05
N GLN A 4 5.77 16.55 0.65
CA GLN A 4 5.73 17.82 1.37
C GLN A 4 4.35 18.51 1.31
N GLU A 5 3.60 18.37 0.21
CA GLU A 5 2.25 18.94 0.09
C GLU A 5 1.25 18.22 1.00
N VAL A 6 1.42 16.90 1.19
CA VAL A 6 0.58 16.11 2.11
C VAL A 6 0.81 16.52 3.56
N ARG A 7 2.05 16.88 3.93
CA ARG A 7 2.40 17.41 5.26
C ARG A 7 1.65 18.71 5.58
N ALA A 8 1.64 19.64 4.63
CA ALA A 8 1.02 20.96 4.82
C ALA A 8 -0.49 20.90 5.10
N ARG A 9 -1.15 19.78 4.81
CA ARG A 9 -2.59 19.56 5.01
C ARG A 9 -2.92 18.69 6.22
N GLY A 10 -1.94 18.30 7.03
CA GLY A 10 -2.14 17.39 8.16
C GLY A 10 -2.52 15.96 7.73
N GLY A 11 -2.13 15.56 6.52
CA GLY A 11 -2.42 14.23 6.01
C GLY A 11 -1.62 13.16 6.73
N LYS A 12 -2.30 12.10 7.19
CA LYS A 12 -1.65 10.88 7.69
C LYS A 12 -0.95 10.17 6.53
N ARG A 13 0.30 9.76 6.76
CA ARG A 13 1.15 9.08 5.79
C ARG A 13 1.45 7.67 6.28
N TYR A 14 1.21 6.69 5.42
CA TYR A 14 1.61 5.31 5.64
C TYR A 14 2.74 5.00 4.65
N VAL A 15 3.93 4.68 5.15
CA VAL A 15 5.14 4.50 4.35
C VAL A 15 5.61 3.06 4.48
N PHE A 16 5.68 2.34 3.35
CA PHE A 16 6.32 1.03 3.28
C PHE A 16 7.79 1.27 2.90
N THR A 17 8.74 0.80 3.72
CA THR A 17 10.17 1.02 3.45
C THR A 17 11.05 0.05 4.23
N ASP A 18 12.22 -0.27 3.68
CA ASP A 18 13.35 -0.91 4.37
C ASP A 18 14.30 0.09 5.04
N GLN A 19 14.06 1.39 4.85
CA GLN A 19 14.87 2.51 5.34
C GLN A 19 14.07 3.36 6.33
N LYS A 20 13.64 2.75 7.44
CA LYS A 20 12.81 3.47 8.43
C LYS A 20 13.46 4.74 8.99
N ASP A 21 14.78 4.71 9.15
CA ASP A 21 15.54 5.79 9.77
C ASP A 21 15.65 7.03 8.86
N ASP A 22 15.33 6.90 7.57
CA ASP A 22 15.29 8.02 6.61
C ASP A 22 14.03 8.88 6.76
N PHE A 23 13.05 8.44 7.55
CA PHE A 23 11.78 9.14 7.74
C PHE A 23 11.68 9.74 9.14
N PRO A 24 11.16 10.98 9.26
CA PRO A 24 10.95 11.59 10.56
C PRO A 24 9.88 10.83 11.35
N HIS A 25 10.17 10.55 12.61
CA HIS A 25 9.18 10.11 13.60
C HIS A 25 8.29 11.30 13.97
N ASP A 26 7.27 11.51 13.15
CA ASP A 26 6.20 12.50 13.32
C ASP A 26 4.89 11.72 13.53
N ASP A 27 4.02 12.19 14.41
CA ASP A 27 2.71 11.57 14.74
C ASP A 27 1.83 11.33 13.51
N ASN A 28 2.10 12.06 12.42
CA ASN A 28 1.38 11.92 11.14
C ASN A 28 2.02 10.90 10.19
N VAL A 29 3.06 10.16 10.60
CA VAL A 29 3.74 9.14 9.80
C VAL A 29 3.70 7.81 10.51
N THR A 30 3.13 6.82 9.84
CA THR A 30 3.24 5.41 10.22
C THR A 30 4.17 4.72 9.24
N ILE A 31 5.27 4.17 9.75
CA ILE A 31 6.21 3.38 8.96
C ILE A 31 5.84 1.90 9.10
N ILE A 32 5.74 1.21 7.97
CA ILE A 32 5.61 -0.24 7.87
C ILE A 32 6.93 -0.75 7.31
N GLU A 33 7.72 -1.42 8.14
CA GLU A 33 9.02 -1.97 7.75
C GLU A 33 8.83 -3.12 6.76
N VAL A 34 9.45 -3.00 5.59
CA VAL A 34 9.58 -4.07 4.60
C VAL A 34 11.00 -4.60 4.69
N PRO A 35 11.24 -5.91 4.71
CA PRO A 35 12.61 -6.44 4.73
C PRO A 35 13.44 -5.92 3.55
N PRO A 36 14.74 -5.64 3.76
CA PRO A 36 15.62 -5.24 2.67
C PRO A 36 15.71 -6.38 1.65
N VAL A 37 15.55 -6.04 0.38
CA VAL A 37 15.59 -6.98 -0.74
C VAL A 37 16.41 -6.38 -1.87
N HIS A 38 16.90 -7.24 -2.77
CA HIS A 38 17.63 -6.77 -3.94
C HIS A 38 16.78 -5.77 -4.73
N SER A 39 17.38 -4.68 -5.22
CA SER A 39 16.68 -3.57 -5.90
C SER A 39 15.81 -4.06 -7.07
N LEU A 40 16.31 -5.01 -7.86
CA LEU A 40 15.57 -5.66 -8.94
C LEU A 40 14.30 -6.40 -8.49
N LEU A 41 14.26 -6.90 -7.25
CA LEU A 41 13.11 -7.61 -6.68
C LEU A 41 12.19 -6.68 -5.89
N SER A 42 12.64 -5.47 -5.56
CA SER A 42 11.88 -4.51 -4.76
C SER A 42 10.48 -4.26 -5.32
N PRO A 43 10.26 -4.02 -6.62
CA PRO A 43 8.91 -3.81 -7.16
C PRO A 43 7.97 -4.98 -6.87
N ILE A 44 8.47 -6.23 -6.99
CA ILE A 44 7.67 -7.45 -6.75
C ILE A 44 7.34 -7.56 -5.26
N VAL A 45 8.34 -7.43 -4.40
CA VAL A 45 8.19 -7.60 -2.95
C VAL A 45 7.23 -6.55 -2.37
N TYR A 46 7.34 -5.30 -2.82
CA TYR A 46 6.47 -4.22 -2.37
C TYR A 46 5.01 -4.38 -2.85
N THR A 47 4.72 -5.24 -3.84
CA THR A 47 3.33 -5.54 -4.20
C THR A 47 2.59 -6.34 -3.14
N VAL A 48 3.29 -7.23 -2.43
CA VAL A 48 2.70 -8.14 -1.43
C VAL A 48 2.00 -7.38 -0.28
N PRO A 49 2.64 -6.41 0.41
CA PRO A 49 1.96 -5.69 1.49
C PRO A 49 0.78 -4.85 0.99
N LEU A 50 0.84 -4.34 -0.25
CA LEU A 50 -0.28 -3.59 -0.84
C LEU A 50 -1.48 -4.51 -1.16
N GLN A 51 -1.21 -5.73 -1.65
CA GLN A 51 -2.24 -6.76 -1.85
C GLN A 51 -2.89 -7.17 -0.53
N LEU A 52 -2.09 -7.38 0.52
CA LEU A 52 -2.59 -7.69 1.86
C LEU A 52 -3.40 -6.54 2.46
N LEU A 53 -2.97 -5.29 2.26
CA LEU A 53 -3.73 -4.12 2.68
C LEU A 53 -5.12 -4.10 2.02
N ALA A 54 -5.19 -4.30 0.70
CA ALA A 54 -6.46 -4.36 -0.01
C ALA A 54 -7.35 -5.49 0.50
N TYR A 55 -6.78 -6.69 0.68
CA TYR A 55 -7.47 -7.85 1.21
C TYR A 55 -8.07 -7.58 2.60
N HIS A 56 -7.27 -7.05 3.54
CA HIS A 56 -7.73 -6.77 4.89
C HIS A 56 -8.78 -5.65 4.94
N VAL A 57 -8.63 -4.60 4.11
CA VAL A 57 -9.66 -3.56 4.00
C VAL A 57 -10.96 -4.13 3.45
N ALA A 58 -10.91 -4.97 2.42
CA ALA A 58 -12.09 -5.61 1.84
C ALA A 58 -12.79 -6.56 2.84
N SER A 59 -12.00 -7.35 3.57
CA SER A 59 -12.46 -8.22 4.65
C SER A 59 -13.15 -7.43 5.76
N LEU A 60 -12.53 -6.35 6.25
CA LEU A 60 -13.11 -5.47 7.28
C LEU A 60 -14.39 -4.76 6.81
N LYS A 61 -14.49 -4.44 5.51
CA LYS A 61 -15.69 -3.83 4.92
C LYS A 61 -16.79 -4.85 4.60
N GLY A 62 -16.53 -6.15 4.74
CA GLY A 62 -17.48 -7.20 4.36
C GLY A 62 -17.80 -7.23 2.86
N THR A 63 -16.91 -6.70 2.01
CA THR A 63 -17.07 -6.76 0.56
C THR A 63 -16.59 -8.10 0.03
N ASP A 64 -17.23 -8.60 -1.03
CA ASP A 64 -16.79 -9.83 -1.70
C ASP A 64 -15.38 -9.63 -2.30
N ILE A 65 -14.41 -10.33 -1.72
CA ILE A 65 -12.99 -10.24 -2.07
C ILE A 65 -12.71 -11.01 -3.35
N ASP A 66 -13.38 -12.16 -3.53
CA ASP A 66 -13.15 -13.08 -4.65
C ASP A 66 -13.95 -12.67 -5.90
N GLN A 67 -15.07 -11.96 -5.70
CA GLN A 67 -15.92 -11.43 -6.77
C GLN A 67 -16.20 -9.93 -6.56
N PRO A 68 -15.20 -9.05 -6.76
CA PRO A 68 -15.40 -7.61 -6.65
C PRO A 68 -16.46 -7.12 -7.64
N ARG A 69 -17.34 -6.23 -7.17
CA ARG A 69 -18.42 -5.66 -7.99
C ARG A 69 -17.85 -5.05 -9.27
N ASN A 70 -18.48 -5.36 -10.41
CA ASN A 70 -18.16 -4.84 -11.75
C ASN A 70 -16.81 -5.30 -12.33
N ILE A 71 -16.21 -6.38 -11.83
CA ILE A 71 -14.97 -6.93 -12.38
C ILE A 71 -15.19 -8.39 -12.79
N ALA A 72 -14.79 -8.73 -14.01
CA ALA A 72 -14.72 -10.11 -14.49
C ALA A 72 -13.27 -10.61 -14.39
N LYS A 73 -13.09 -11.87 -14.02
CA LYS A 73 -11.77 -12.53 -13.92
C LYS A 73 -11.01 -12.56 -15.25
N SER A 74 -11.72 -12.51 -16.36
CA SER A 74 -11.20 -12.26 -17.69
C SER A 74 -12.29 -11.55 -18.48
N VAL A 75 -11.94 -10.46 -19.15
CA VAL A 75 -12.86 -9.74 -20.03
C VAL A 75 -12.68 -10.33 -21.43
N THR A 76 -13.48 -11.35 -21.76
CA THR A 76 -13.57 -11.88 -23.11
C THR A 76 -14.76 -11.21 -23.80
N VAL A 77 -14.51 -10.05 -24.41
CA VAL A 77 -15.41 -9.49 -25.43
C VAL A 77 -14.63 -9.44 -26.74
N GLU A 78 -15.22 -10.01 -27.78
CA GLU A 78 -14.86 -9.77 -29.18
C GLU A 78 -15.17 -8.32 -29.57
#